data_AF-A0A1I9LKH6-F1
#
_entry.id   AF-A0A1I9LKH6-F1
#
_cell.length_a   1.000
_cell.length_b   1.000
_cell.length_c   1.000
_cell.angle_alpha   90.00
_cell.angle_beta   90.00
_cell.angle_gamma   90.00
#
_symmetry.space_group_name_H-M   'P 1'
#
loop_
_entity.id
_entity.type
_entity.pdbx_description
1 polymer ?
#
loop_
_entity_poly.entity_id
_entity_poly.type
_entity_poly.pdbx_seq_one_letter_code
_entity_poly.pdbx_strand_id
1 'polypeptide(L)' 'MIFQKRILLAFLIIVILVPQTPRENKLIFTFNESGLFSNYFAASQTVQIVTVFTIVLFFMTLFI' A
#
# COMPACT_ATOMS: atom_id res chain seq x y z
N MET A 1 8.86 -19.71 -10.20
CA MET A 1 8.96 -18.28 -9.81
C MET A 1 7.66 -17.48 -9.93
N ILE A 2 6.76 -17.74 -10.90
CA ILE A 2 5.50 -16.98 -11.05
C ILE A 2 4.61 -17.02 -9.79
N PHE A 3 4.56 -18.18 -9.13
CA PHE A 3 3.77 -18.40 -7.91
C PHE A 3 4.26 -17.56 -6.71
N GLN A 4 5.58 -17.48 -6.52
CA GLN A 4 6.19 -16.67 -5.45
C GLN A 4 5.89 -15.17 -5.64
N LYS A 5 5.94 -14.69 -6.89
CA LYS A 5 5.60 -13.29 -7.22
C LYS A 5 4.14 -12.97 -6.89
N ARG A 6 3.22 -13.88 -7.22
CA ARG A 6 1.78 -13.74 -6.90
C ARG A 6 1.52 -13.71 -5.39
N ILE A 7 2.21 -14.54 -4.61
CA ILE A 7 2.11 -14.53 -3.14
C ILE A 7 2.60 -13.21 -2.56
N LEU A 8 3.79 -12.75 -2.96
CA LEU A 8 4.35 -11.48 -2.49
C LEU A 8 3.42 -10.30 -2.78
N LEU A 9 2.86 -10.28 -3.98
CA LEU A 9 1.94 -9.25 -4.40
C LEU A 9 0.61 -9.30 -3.60
N ALA A 10 0.08 -10.50 -3.33
CA ALA A 10 -1.12 -10.66 -2.50
C ALA A 10 -0.89 -10.13 -1.07
N PHE A 11 0.26 -10.40 -0.46
CA PHE A 11 0.61 -9.81 0.84
C PHE A 11 0.71 -8.29 0.78
N LEU A 12 1.33 -7.74 -0.27
CA LEU A 12 1.45 -6.30 -0.46
C LEU A 12 0.07 -5.62 -0.58
N ILE A 13 -0.84 -6.23 -1.33
CA ILE A 13 -2.23 -5.78 -1.49
C ILE A 13 -2.96 -5.80 -0.15
N ILE A 14 -2.84 -6.86 0.64
CA ILE A 14 -3.49 -6.96 1.95
C ILE A 14 -3.00 -5.83 2.88
N VAL A 15 -1.67 -5.65 2.97
CA VAL A 15 -1.08 -4.63 3.85
C VAL A 15 -1.51 -3.21 3.47
N ILE A 16 -1.62 -2.93 2.17
CA ILE A 16 -1.89 -1.58 1.67
C ILE A 16 -3.39 -1.29 1.57
N LEU A 17 -4.22 -2.25 1.15
CA LEU A 17 -5.64 -2.02 0.89
C LEU A 17 -6.55 -2.26 2.09
N VAL A 18 -6.24 -3.22 2.96
CA VAL A 18 -7.08 -3.52 4.14
C VAL A 18 -7.23 -2.32 5.08
N PRO A 19 -6.20 -1.49 5.36
CA PRO A 19 -6.34 -0.37 6.27
C PRO A 19 -6.92 0.91 5.63
N GLN A 20 -7.51 0.89 4.42
CA GLN A 20 -7.90 2.10 3.67
C GLN A 20 -9.18 2.82 4.17
N THR A 21 -9.64 2.61 5.41
CA THR A 21 -10.79 3.36 5.94
C THR A 21 -10.40 4.82 6.24
N PRO A 22 -11.07 5.84 5.65
CA PRO A 22 -10.63 7.24 5.71
C PRO A 22 -10.52 7.83 7.12
N ARG A 23 -11.32 7.32 8.08
CA ARG A 23 -11.31 7.76 9.47
C ARG A 23 -10.24 7.09 10.34
N GLU A 24 -9.71 5.95 9.93
CA GLU A 24 -8.86 5.09 10.76
C GLU A 24 -7.74 4.42 9.94
N ASN A 25 -7.13 5.13 9.00
CA ASN A 25 -6.06 4.53 8.20
C ASN A 25 -4.81 4.31 9.05
N LYS A 26 -4.78 3.16 9.73
CA LYS A 26 -3.73 2.75 10.66
C LYS A 26 -2.35 2.82 10.03
N LEU A 27 -2.26 2.52 8.74
CA LEU A 27 -0.99 2.57 8.00
C LEU A 27 -0.45 4.01 7.93
N ILE A 28 -1.30 4.99 7.60
CA ILE A 28 -0.91 6.41 7.56
C ILE A 28 -0.54 6.90 8.96
N PHE A 29 -1.33 6.52 9.99
CA PHE A 29 -1.01 6.87 11.38
C PHE A 29 0.34 6.30 11.82
N THR A 30 0.58 5.00 11.60
CA THR A 30 1.87 4.36 11.91
C THR A 30 3.02 5.05 11.17
N PHE A 31 2.85 5.39 9.90
CA PHE A 31 3.88 6.12 9.14
C PHE A 31 4.13 7.54 9.67
N ASN A 32 3.08 8.26 10.05
CA ASN A 32 3.20 9.58 10.65
C ASN A 32 3.88 9.51 12.04
N GLU A 33 3.52 8.53 12.87
CA GLU A 33 4.08 8.33 14.20
C GLU A 33 5.52 7.79 14.18
N SER A 34 5.91 7.08 13.12
CA SER A 34 7.28 6.55 12.95
C SER A 34 8.34 7.64 12.70
N GLY A 35 7.93 8.87 12.37
CA GLY A 35 8.85 9.94 11.97
C GLY A 35 9.47 9.76 10.58
N LEU A 36 9.04 8.75 9.80
CA LEU A 36 9.49 8.54 8.42
C LEU A 36 9.02 9.66 7.47
N PHE A 37 7.92 10.34 7.81
CA PHE A 37 7.35 11.44 7.03
C PHE A 37 7.26 12.71 7.86
N SER A 38 7.34 13.86 7.21
CA SER A 38 7.31 15.17 7.88
C SER A 38 5.97 15.51 8.51
N ASN A 39 4.88 14.94 8.01
CA ASN A 39 3.53 15.10 8.54
C ASN A 39 2.57 14.05 7.96
N TYR A 40 1.35 14.03 8.50
CA TYR A 40 0.28 13.13 8.09
C TYR A 40 -0.08 13.26 6.61
N PHE A 41 -0.04 14.48 6.07
CA PHE A 41 -0.36 14.73 4.67
C PHE A 41 0.66 14.08 3.72
N ALA A 42 1.96 14.20 4.04
CA ALA A 42 3.03 13.54 3.29
C ALA A 42 2.89 12.01 3.36
N ALA A 43 2.66 11.45 4.56
CA ALA A 43 2.41 10.01 4.73
C ALA A 43 1.18 9.54 3.92
N SER A 44 0.09 10.31 3.95
CA SER A 44 -1.13 10.01 3.21
C SER A 44 -0.91 10.03 1.69
N GLN A 45 -0.23 11.04 1.16
CA GLN A 45 0.09 11.10 -0.28
C GLN A 45 0.95 9.91 -0.70
N THR A 46 1.98 9.59 0.07
CA THR A 46 2.86 8.45 -0.25
C THR A 46 2.09 7.13 -0.22
N VAL A 47 1.30 6.87 0.83
CA VAL A 47 0.46 5.65 0.91
C VAL A 47 -0.49 5.57 -0.29
N GLN A 48 -1.12 6.68 -0.68
CA GLN A 48 -2.01 6.72 -1.84
C GLN A 48 -1.28 6.38 -3.16
N ILE A 49 -0.10 6.95 -3.39
CA ILE A 49 0.73 6.66 -4.58
C ILE A 49 1.12 5.18 -4.60
N VAL A 50 1.61 4.64 -3.48
CA VAL A 50 2.01 3.23 -3.38
C VAL A 50 0.80 2.30 -3.58
N THR A 51 -0.38 2.71 -3.10
CA THR A 51 -1.64 1.97 -3.31
C THR A 51 -2.00 1.88 -4.78
N VAL A 52 -2.06 3.02 -5.48
CA VAL A 52 -2.39 3.06 -6.91
C VAL A 52 -1.36 2.26 -7.71
N PHE A 53 -0.07 2.44 -7.41
CA PHE A 53 1.00 1.70 -8.06
C PHE A 53 0.87 0.18 -7.85
N THR A 54 0.53 -0.26 -6.64
CA THR A 54 0.34 -1.68 -6.31
C THR A 54 -0.86 -2.27 -7.05
N ILE A 55 -1.97 -1.52 -7.15
CA ILE A 55 -3.15 -1.94 -7.92
C ILE A 55 -2.79 -2.10 -9.41
N VAL A 56 -2.08 -1.13 -9.98
CA VAL A 56 -1.63 -1.19 -11.38
C VAL A 56 -0.72 -2.41 -11.61
N LEU A 57 0.25 -2.63 -10.72
CA LEU A 57 1.12 -3.82 -10.77
C LEU A 57 0.31 -5.11 -10.72
N PHE A 58 -0.73 -5.18 -9.88
CA PHE A 58 -1.59 -6.35 -9.80
C PHE A 58 -2.29 -6.66 -11.10
N PHE A 59 -2.93 -5.67 -11.71
CA PHE A 59 -3.58 -5.88 -13.00
C PHE A 59 -2.56 -6.26 -14.08
N MET A 60 -1.38 -5.65 -14.13
CA MET A 60 -0.33 -6.07 -15.07
C MET A 60 0.08 -7.52 -14.88
N THR A 61 0.20 -8.01 -13.65
CA THR A 61 0.51 -9.43 -13.37
C THR A 61 -0.66 -10.39 -13.56
N LEU A 62 -1.89 -9.90 -13.67
CA LEU A 62 -3.06 -10.72 -13.92
C LEU A 62 -3.17 -11.11 -15.40
N PHE A 63 -2.74 -10.22 -16.31
CA PHE A 63 -2.78 -10.42 -17.77
C PHE A 63 -1.49 -11.05 -18.35
N ILE A 64 -0.50 -11.35 -17.50
CA ILE A 64 0.78 -12.01 -17.84
C ILE A 64 0.86 -13.37 -17.13
#